data_AF-A0A939C4V3-F1
#
_entry.id   AF-A0A939C4V3-F1
#
_cell.length_a   1.000
_cell.length_b   1.000
_cell.length_c   1.000
_cell.angle_alpha   90.00
_cell.angle_beta   90.00
_cell.angle_gamma   90.00
#
_symmetry.space_group_name_H-M   'P 1'
#
loop_
_entity.id
_entity.type
_entity.pdbx_description
1 polymer ?
#
loop_
_entity_poly.entity_id
_entity_poly.type
_entity_poly.pdbx_seq_one_letter_code
_entity_poly.pdbx_strand_id
1 'polypeptide(L)'
;MTKDGKIKIYTWTPQEFREMLERNGLQVEKLVGKVATMPLRVRQEFFMEKKHPEELFNQILQFELALCEKPDALALAGHLQATAFKL
;
A
#
# COMPACT_ATOMS: atom_id res chain seq x y z
N MET A 1 16.88 13.62 12.47
CA MET A 1 17.51 13.77 11.13
C MET A 1 18.74 12.86 11.07
N THR A 2 18.85 11.99 10.08
CA THR A 2 20.03 11.12 9.91
C THR A 2 21.24 11.95 9.46
N LYS A 3 22.46 11.54 9.84
CA LYS A 3 23.70 12.31 9.62
C LYS A 3 24.00 12.62 8.15
N ASP A 4 23.43 11.85 7.21
CA ASP A 4 23.73 11.95 5.78
C ASP A 4 22.50 12.36 4.95
N GLY A 5 21.38 12.72 5.58
CA GLY A 5 20.10 12.98 4.90
C GLY A 5 19.46 11.75 4.22
N LYS A 6 20.10 10.57 4.30
CA LYS A 6 19.59 9.30 3.77
C LYS A 6 18.81 8.55 4.85
N ILE A 7 17.63 8.06 4.49
CA ILE A 7 16.83 7.16 5.33
C ILE A 7 16.93 5.78 4.70
N LYS A 8 17.37 4.77 5.48
CA LYS A 8 17.28 3.38 5.05
C LYS A 8 15.82 2.97 5.17
N ILE A 9 15.16 2.79 4.03
CA ILE A 9 13.82 2.22 3.96
C ILE A 9 14.01 0.71 3.85
N TYR A 10 13.55 -0.02 4.87
CA TYR A 10 13.41 -1.47 4.78
C TYR A 10 11.97 -1.74 4.32
N THR A 11 11.83 -2.19 3.08
CA THR A 11 10.53 -2.57 2.51
C THR A 11 10.33 -4.07 2.64
N TRP A 12 9.08 -4.51 2.71
CA TRP A 12 8.73 -5.93 2.62
C TRP A 12 7.87 -6.18 1.39
N THR A 13 8.11 -7.30 0.74
CA THR A 13 7.14 -7.89 -0.17
C THR A 13 5.88 -8.32 0.60
N PRO A 14 4.73 -8.50 -0.08
CA PRO A 14 3.52 -9.01 0.57
C PRO A 14 3.74 -10.34 1.31
N GLN A 15 4.58 -11.20 0.73
CA GLN A 15 4.90 -12.51 1.31
C GLN A 15 5.77 -12.37 2.58
N GLU A 16 6.86 -11.60 2.51
CA GLU A 16 7.72 -11.35 3.69
C GLU A 16 6.95 -10.69 4.82
N PHE A 17 6.02 -9.77 4.50
CA PHE A 17 5.19 -9.12 5.50
C PHE A 17 4.25 -10.12 6.19
N ARG A 18 3.60 -10.99 5.42
CA ARG A 18 2.74 -12.07 5.96
C ARG A 18 3.55 -13.00 6.85
N GLU A 19 4.67 -13.53 6.36
CA GLU A 19 5.54 -14.45 7.10
C GLU A 19 6.06 -13.82 8.39
N MET A 20 6.39 -12.52 8.36
CA MET A 20 6.81 -11.78 9.54
C MET A 20 5.70 -11.71 10.59
N LEU A 21 4.44 -11.55 10.22
CA LEU A 21 3.32 -11.56 11.16
C LEU A 21 3.05 -12.98 11.69
N GLU A 22 3.02 -13.97 10.80
CA GLU A 22 2.70 -15.36 11.13
C GLU A 22 3.74 -16.00 12.06
N ARG A 23 5.03 -15.75 11.84
CA ARG A 23 6.09 -16.22 12.76
C ARG A 23 6.01 -15.60 14.16
N ASN A 24 5.25 -14.51 14.32
CA ASN A 24 5.05 -13.81 15.60
C ASN A 24 3.68 -14.11 16.24
N GLY A 25 3.02 -15.20 15.84
CA GLY A 25 1.80 -15.68 16.50
C GLY A 25 0.52 -14.96 16.05
N LEU A 26 0.54 -14.35 14.87
CA LEU A 26 -0.65 -13.77 14.25
C LEU A 26 -1.12 -14.64 13.09
N GLN A 27 -2.39 -14.98 13.04
CA GLN A 27 -3.00 -15.58 11.85
C GLN A 27 -3.50 -14.46 10.92
N VAL A 28 -2.84 -14.27 9.79
CA VAL A 28 -3.20 -13.22 8.82
C VAL A 28 -4.40 -13.67 7.99
N GLU A 29 -5.55 -13.03 8.21
CA GLU A 29 -6.78 -13.26 7.46
C GLU A 29 -6.68 -12.68 6.05
N LYS A 30 -6.25 -11.42 5.94
CA LYS A 30 -6.12 -10.73 4.65
C LYS A 30 -5.07 -9.65 4.64
N LEU A 31 -4.57 -9.35 3.43
CA LEU A 31 -3.72 -8.20 3.14
C LEU A 31 -4.47 -7.26 2.19
N VAL A 32 -4.35 -5.97 2.45
CA VAL A 32 -4.91 -4.87 1.65
C VAL A 32 -3.76 -3.96 1.24
N GLY A 33 -3.52 -3.85 -0.06
CA GLY A 33 -2.62 -2.88 -0.66
C GLY A 33 -3.29 -1.52 -0.78
N LYS A 34 -2.58 -0.46 -0.39
CA LYS A 34 -3.05 0.93 -0.54
C LYS A 34 -2.19 1.67 -1.55
N VAL A 35 -2.83 2.58 -2.26
CA VAL A 35 -2.16 3.49 -3.20
C VAL A 35 -1.51 2.73 -4.36
N ALA A 36 -2.19 1.68 -4.83
CA ALA A 36 -1.72 0.81 -5.91
C ALA A 36 -1.73 1.50 -7.28
N THR A 37 -2.44 2.64 -7.42
CA THR A 37 -2.51 3.43 -8.65
C THR A 37 -1.43 4.52 -8.74
N MET A 38 -0.74 4.86 -7.64
CA MET A 38 0.41 5.79 -7.68
C MET A 38 1.53 5.33 -8.64
N PRO A 39 1.96 4.06 -8.61
CA PRO A 39 2.94 3.56 -9.58
C PRO A 39 2.43 3.56 -11.04
N LEU A 40 1.11 3.62 -11.27
CA LEU A 40 0.49 3.59 -12.60
C LEU A 40 0.53 4.95 -13.34
N ARG A 41 1.53 5.80 -13.03
CA ARG A 41 1.86 7.09 -13.70
C ARG A 41 1.11 8.33 -13.26
N VAL A 42 0.40 8.30 -12.14
CA VAL A 42 -0.10 9.55 -11.55
C VAL A 42 1.04 10.20 -10.77
N ARG A 43 1.50 11.35 -11.26
CA ARG A 43 2.57 12.13 -10.65
C ARG A 43 2.25 12.49 -9.20
N GLN A 44 3.23 12.47 -8.31
CA GLN A 44 3.01 12.84 -6.90
C GLN A 44 2.41 14.26 -6.79
N GLU A 45 2.85 15.16 -7.67
CA GLU A 45 2.37 16.54 -7.75
C GLU A 45 0.85 16.62 -7.94
N PHE A 46 0.26 15.71 -8.73
CA PHE A 46 -1.17 15.61 -8.92
C PHE A 46 -1.89 15.31 -7.60
N PHE A 47 -1.40 14.36 -6.80
CA PHE A 47 -2.03 14.10 -5.49
C PHE A 47 -1.81 15.23 -4.47
N MET A 48 -0.78 16.05 -4.64
CA MET A 48 -0.48 17.19 -3.76
C MET A 48 -1.25 18.46 -4.15
N GLU A 49 -1.76 18.54 -5.38
CA GLU A 49 -2.57 19.64 -5.86
C GLU A 49 -3.98 19.61 -5.23
N LYS A 50 -4.36 20.72 -4.59
CA LYS A 50 -5.66 20.85 -3.89
C LYS A 50 -6.86 21.10 -4.81
N LYS A 51 -6.68 21.09 -6.14
CA LYS A 51 -7.68 21.57 -7.12
C LYS A 51 -8.22 20.51 -8.05
N HIS A 52 -8.16 19.22 -7.67
CA HIS A 52 -8.78 18.18 -8.48
C HIS A 52 -10.28 18.06 -8.20
N PRO A 53 -11.11 17.84 -9.23
CA PRO A 53 -12.53 17.54 -9.04
C PRO A 53 -12.72 16.27 -8.20
N GLU A 54 -13.73 16.27 -7.34
CA GLU A 54 -14.06 15.10 -6.51
C GLU A 54 -14.37 13.85 -7.35
N GLU A 55 -15.03 14.03 -8.50
CA GLU A 55 -15.35 12.95 -9.44
C GLU A 55 -14.10 12.18 -9.91
N LEU A 56 -12.99 12.89 -10.12
CA LEU A 56 -11.72 12.28 -10.51
C LEU A 56 -11.16 11.38 -9.39
N PHE A 57 -11.24 11.84 -8.14
CA PHE A 57 -10.86 11.02 -6.99
C PHE A 57 -11.78 9.82 -6.83
N ASN A 58 -13.08 9.96 -7.09
CA ASN A 58 -14.02 8.84 -7.05
C ASN A 58 -13.66 7.79 -8.10
N GLN A 59 -13.29 8.19 -9.32
CA GLN A 59 -12.82 7.26 -10.35
C GLN A 59 -11.53 6.54 -9.93
N ILE A 60 -10.55 7.26 -9.38
CA ILE A 60 -9.31 6.67 -8.85
C ILE A 60 -9.62 5.69 -7.71
N LEU A 61 -10.53 6.05 -6.81
CA LEU A 61 -10.96 5.20 -5.70
C LEU A 61 -11.57 3.89 -6.20
N GLN A 62 -12.36 3.90 -7.28
CA GLN A 62 -12.89 2.66 -7.85
C GLN A 62 -11.77 1.73 -8.34
N PHE A 63 -10.71 2.28 -8.95
CA PHE A 63 -9.54 1.47 -9.33
C PHE A 63 -8.79 0.94 -8.11
N GLU A 64 -8.56 1.77 -7.08
CA GLU A 64 -7.94 1.35 -5.82
C GLU A 64 -8.74 0.21 -5.17
N LEU A 65 -10.06 0.34 -5.06
CA LEU A 65 -10.93 -0.70 -4.49
C LEU A 65 -10.93 -1.99 -5.32
N ALA A 66 -10.82 -1.89 -6.65
CA ALA A 66 -10.74 -3.06 -7.53
C ALA A 66 -9.38 -3.78 -7.45
N LEU A 67 -8.33 -3.12 -6.98
CA LEU A 67 -6.96 -3.63 -6.94
C LEU A 67 -6.49 -3.99 -5.53
N CYS A 68 -7.03 -3.36 -4.48
CA CYS A 68 -6.45 -3.38 -3.14
C CYS A 68 -6.32 -4.76 -2.50
N GLU A 69 -7.14 -5.74 -2.89
CA GLU A 69 -7.06 -7.12 -2.38
C GLU A 69 -6.55 -8.11 -3.44
N LYS A 70 -6.23 -7.66 -4.66
CA LYS A 70 -5.73 -8.56 -5.72
C LYS A 70 -4.28 -8.96 -5.42
N PRO A 71 -3.97 -10.27 -5.32
CA PRO A 71 -2.62 -10.74 -5.00
C PRO A 71 -1.54 -10.13 -5.90
N ASP A 72 -1.79 -10.08 -7.21
CA ASP A 72 -0.84 -9.55 -8.20
C ASP A 72 -0.61 -8.04 -8.08
N ALA A 73 -1.58 -7.31 -7.51
CA ALA A 73 -1.50 -5.86 -7.33
C ALA A 73 -0.88 -5.46 -5.99
N LEU A 74 -0.84 -6.35 -4.99
CA LEU A 74 -0.26 -6.07 -3.67
C LEU A 74 1.22 -5.66 -3.76
N ALA A 75 1.97 -6.25 -4.69
CA ALA A 75 3.38 -5.92 -4.91
C ALA A 75 3.59 -4.48 -5.44
N LEU A 76 2.54 -3.86 -6.00
CA LEU A 76 2.57 -2.49 -6.51
C LEU A 76 2.11 -1.46 -5.45
N ALA A 77 1.55 -1.91 -4.33
CA ALA A 77 1.01 -1.01 -3.33
C ALA A 77 2.13 -0.20 -2.64
N GLY A 78 1.90 1.09 -2.44
CA GLY A 78 2.81 1.93 -1.65
C GLY A 78 2.83 1.55 -0.16
N HIS A 79 1.73 0.97 0.34
CA HIS A 79 1.61 0.45 1.69
C HIS A 79 0.82 -0.85 1.73
N LEU A 80 1.17 -1.75 2.65
CA LEU A 80 0.42 -2.95 2.97
C LEU A 80 -0.25 -2.81 4.33
N GLN A 81 -1.51 -3.20 4.43
CA GLN A 81 -2.25 -3.34 5.67
C GLN A 81 -2.67 -4.81 5.85
N ALA A 82 -2.45 -5.36 7.04
CA ALA A 82 -2.93 -6.70 7.39
C ALA A 82 -4.12 -6.62 8.34
N THR A 83 -5.10 -7.49 8.16
CA THR A 83 -6.06 -7.87 9.19
C THR A 83 -5.67 -9.26 9.68
N ALA A 84 -5.48 -9.40 10.99
CA ALA A 84 -4.97 -10.63 11.59
C ALA A 84 -5.55 -10.86 12.99
N PHE A 85 -5.61 -12.12 13.39
CA PHE A 85 -6.03 -12.54 14.72
C PHE A 85 -4.82 -13.02 15.52
N LYS A 86 -4.82 -12.78 16.84
CA LYS A 86 -3.79 -13.33 17.72
C LYS A 86 -4.14 -14.77 18.07
N LEU A 87 -3.16 -15.66 17.93
CA LEU A 87 -3.22 -17.05 18.37
C LEU A 87 -3.06 -17.17 19.90
#